data_AF-V4AR45-F1
#
_entry.id   AF-V4AR45-F1
#
_cell.length_a   1.000
_cell.length_b   1.000
_cell.length_c   1.000
_cell.angle_alpha   90.00
_cell.angle_beta   90.00
_cell.angle_gamma   90.00
#
_symmetry.space_group_name_H-M   'P 1'
#
loop_
_entity.id
_entity.type
_entity.pdbx_description
1 polymer ?
#
loop_
_entity_poly.entity_id
_entity_poly.type
_entity_poly.pdbx_seq_one_letter_code
_entity_poly.pdbx_strand_id
1 'polypeptide(L)'
;MKLEEILVFVSLILNVETQREQYFASSDSALLDYKDLKISTVLYNVRNKIRCGIICSQISTSSQTNKIMYNVDHPNITQSQCAVFNGNCYFVKKVTSCIKRRSNNSACSCMSPYYGSYCHLVLSSCEDVKHSMESLVNGIYSVATISGEIIEIFCDFQKTQIITFISKQSLSYLTTPDLMQFGSNRTRVVLRQNWINYQKDSILSQLTTHSSIPLSIYINGIGNFKEPANTVFGDFIFLGFLDLSNIYQDSVNGYATDSVDNDFANCKEFGHSYFNFYPNLENKEPTYTTNASNKVDIFAWTQTGVTIAANQELTLDYFYVTEIHFGGCGGLTTSSYWRTINGTALGLITDF
;
A
#
# COMPACT_ATOMS: atom_id res chain seq x y z
N MET A 1 27.80 -44.05 10.22
CA MET A 1 27.46 -42.87 11.04
C MET A 1 28.48 -41.77 10.73
N LYS A 2 28.03 -40.64 10.18
CA LYS A 2 28.83 -39.41 10.08
C LYS A 2 27.94 -38.25 10.53
N LEU A 3 28.34 -37.60 11.63
CA LEU A 3 27.87 -36.30 12.12
C LEU A 3 28.10 -35.25 11.01
N GLU A 4 27.08 -34.51 10.54
CA GLU A 4 26.44 -33.31 11.12
C GLU A 4 27.33 -32.04 11.11
N GLU A 5 26.83 -31.07 10.33
CA GLU A 5 26.81 -29.61 10.50
C GLU A 5 28.08 -28.86 10.93
N ILE A 6 28.56 -27.97 10.04
CA ILE A 6 29.37 -26.81 10.42
C ILE A 6 28.64 -25.56 9.93
N LEU A 7 27.89 -24.94 10.85
CA LEU A 7 27.46 -23.54 10.77
C LEU A 7 28.70 -22.67 10.97
N VAL A 8 29.11 -21.92 9.95
CA VAL A 8 30.19 -20.92 10.10
C VAL A 8 29.57 -19.62 10.58
N PHE A 9 29.76 -19.31 11.87
CA PHE A 9 29.49 -17.99 12.45
C PHE A 9 30.65 -17.04 12.15
N VAL A 10 30.37 -15.90 11.51
CA VAL A 10 31.27 -14.74 11.50
C VAL A 10 30.49 -13.53 11.99
N SER A 11 30.72 -13.14 13.25
CA SER A 11 30.23 -11.88 13.80
C SER A 11 31.22 -10.78 13.42
N LEU A 12 30.83 -9.90 12.51
CA LEU A 12 31.57 -8.67 12.20
C LEU A 12 30.70 -7.49 12.65
N ILE A 13 30.97 -6.96 13.84
CA ILE A 13 30.35 -5.72 14.34
C ILE A 13 31.16 -4.56 13.74
N LEU A 14 30.62 -3.91 12.72
CA LEU A 14 31.18 -2.66 12.18
C LEU A 14 30.50 -1.47 12.85
N ASN A 15 31.28 -0.70 13.59
CA ASN A 15 30.87 0.57 14.16
C ASN A 15 31.07 1.65 13.07
N VAL A 16 30.01 2.02 12.36
CA VAL A 16 30.08 3.01 11.27
C VAL A 16 29.60 4.37 11.79
N GLU A 17 30.46 5.04 12.55
CA GLU A 17 30.36 6.49 12.72
C GLU A 17 31.20 7.17 11.64
N THR A 18 30.54 8.01 10.84
CA THR A 18 31.13 8.93 9.84
C THR A 18 31.73 8.29 8.57
N GLN A 19 30.96 8.26 7.47
CA GLN A 19 31.42 8.68 6.13
C GLN A 19 30.21 9.05 5.25
N ARG A 20 30.35 10.14 4.50
CA ARG A 20 29.33 10.74 3.62
C ARG A 20 28.89 9.78 2.51
N GLU A 21 27.58 9.67 2.30
CA GLU A 21 26.99 9.03 1.13
C GLU A 21 27.40 9.79 -0.14
N GLN A 22 28.10 9.13 -1.05
CA GLN A 22 28.28 9.58 -2.44
C GLN A 22 27.69 8.53 -3.37
N TYR A 23 26.64 8.93 -4.10
CA TYR A 23 26.03 8.13 -5.16
C TYR A 23 26.84 8.31 -6.45
N PHE A 24 27.39 7.22 -6.99
CA PHE A 24 27.89 7.17 -8.36
C PHE A 24 27.09 6.13 -9.14
N ALA A 25 26.36 6.62 -10.15
CA ALA A 25 25.85 5.81 -11.25
C ALA A 25 26.88 5.87 -12.39
N SER A 26 27.44 4.74 -12.79
CA SER A 26 28.10 4.63 -14.10
C SER A 26 27.39 3.57 -14.92
N SER A 27 26.82 4.02 -16.02
CA SER A 27 26.51 3.23 -17.20
C SER A 27 27.82 2.72 -17.79
N ASP A 28 28.08 1.41 -17.72
CA ASP A 28 28.78 0.69 -18.79
C ASP A 28 28.63 -0.81 -18.57
N SER A 29 28.16 -1.47 -19.62
CA SER A 29 27.88 -2.89 -19.69
C SER A 29 29.17 -3.71 -19.70
N ALA A 30 29.41 -4.45 -18.62
CA ALA A 30 30.28 -5.62 -18.65
C ALA A 30 29.48 -6.81 -18.10
N LEU A 31 29.35 -7.87 -18.92
CA LEU A 31 28.89 -9.18 -18.47
C LEU A 31 29.85 -9.63 -17.34
N LEU A 32 29.39 -9.60 -16.10
CA LEU A 32 30.18 -10.01 -14.93
C LEU A 32 30.03 -11.53 -14.74
N ASP A 33 31.17 -12.24 -14.73
CA ASP A 33 31.25 -13.65 -14.36
C ASP A 33 31.00 -13.78 -12.84
N TYR A 34 29.94 -14.50 -12.47
CA TYR A 34 29.35 -14.55 -11.13
C TYR A 34 30.20 -15.30 -10.07
N LYS A 35 31.40 -15.77 -10.43
CA LYS A 35 32.18 -16.68 -9.58
C LYS A 35 32.90 -16.03 -8.40
N ASP A 36 33.05 -14.70 -8.37
CA ASP A 36 33.86 -14.01 -7.35
C ASP A 36 33.08 -13.09 -6.38
N LEU A 37 31.74 -13.14 -6.39
CA LEU A 37 30.91 -12.38 -5.44
C LEU A 37 30.81 -13.10 -4.09
N LYS A 38 31.46 -12.55 -3.06
CA LYS A 38 31.13 -12.88 -1.66
C LYS A 38 29.92 -12.06 -1.22
N ILE A 39 28.78 -12.73 -1.10
CA ILE A 39 27.56 -12.19 -0.52
C ILE A 39 27.63 -12.45 0.98
N SER A 40 27.65 -11.39 1.78
CA SER A 40 27.58 -11.49 3.23
C SER A 40 26.31 -10.80 3.71
N THR A 41 25.47 -11.52 4.44
CA THR A 41 24.38 -10.93 5.22
C THR A 41 25.00 -10.24 6.41
N VAL A 42 24.82 -8.93 6.53
CA VAL A 42 25.34 -8.16 7.67
C VAL A 42 24.18 -7.62 8.47
N LEU A 43 24.12 -8.02 9.73
CA LEU A 43 23.32 -7.33 10.75
C LEU A 43 24.16 -6.15 11.23
N TYR A 44 23.67 -4.94 11.03
CA TYR A 44 24.32 -3.76 11.58
C TYR A 44 23.34 -2.98 12.44
N ASN A 45 23.86 -2.46 13.56
CA ASN A 45 23.10 -1.69 14.54
C ASN A 45 23.33 -0.21 14.25
N VAL A 46 22.29 0.48 13.79
CA VAL A 46 22.29 1.95 13.68
C VAL A 46 21.24 2.46 14.62
N ARG A 47 21.66 3.18 15.67
CA ARG A 47 20.76 3.82 16.66
C ARG A 47 19.76 2.84 17.31
N ASN A 48 20.24 1.71 17.83
CA ASN A 48 19.43 0.70 18.55
C ASN A 48 18.31 0.03 17.71
N LYS A 49 18.50 -0.07 16.39
CA LYS A 49 17.61 -0.84 15.50
C LYS A 49 18.42 -1.89 14.76
N ILE A 50 17.96 -3.15 14.82
CA ILE A 50 18.54 -4.26 14.05
C ILE A 50 18.07 -4.10 12.60
N ARG A 51 19.02 -4.01 11.67
CA ARG A 51 18.75 -3.88 10.24
C ARG A 51 19.23 -5.11 9.49
N CYS A 52 18.41 -5.62 8.58
CA CYS A 52 18.83 -6.59 7.57
C CYS A 52 19.25 -5.82 6.32
N GLY A 53 20.54 -5.88 5.99
CA GLY A 53 21.08 -5.37 4.73
C GLY A 53 21.89 -6.43 4.01
N ILE A 54 21.84 -6.39 2.67
CA ILE A 54 22.76 -7.13 1.81
C ILE A 54 23.97 -6.20 1.58
N ILE A 55 25.16 -6.63 1.98
CA ILE A 55 26.41 -5.99 1.56
C ILE A 55 26.99 -6.84 0.42
N CYS A 56 27.01 -6.27 -0.78
CA CYS A 56 27.81 -6.82 -1.86
C CYS A 56 29.22 -6.21 -1.77
N SER A 57 30.22 -7.05 -1.45
CA SER A 57 31.62 -6.63 -1.51
C SER A 57 32.24 -7.16 -2.81
N GLN A 58 32.76 -6.25 -3.65
CA GLN A 58 33.70 -6.63 -4.69
C GLN A 58 35.08 -6.76 -4.05
N ILE A 59 35.68 -7.95 -4.13
CA ILE A 59 37.11 -8.11 -3.89
C ILE A 59 37.80 -7.75 -5.20
N SER A 60 38.00 -6.46 -5.45
CA SER A 60 39.06 -6.05 -6.38
C SER A 60 40.35 -5.96 -5.58
N THR A 61 41.47 -6.41 -6.14
CA THR A 61 42.78 -6.47 -5.47
C THR A 61 43.40 -5.10 -5.13
N SER A 62 42.64 -4.00 -5.17
CA SER A 62 43.16 -2.67 -4.79
C SER A 62 42.20 -1.69 -4.13
N SER A 63 40.90 -1.99 -3.94
CA SER A 63 40.03 -1.22 -3.03
C SER A 63 38.74 -1.95 -2.71
N GLN A 64 38.34 -1.95 -1.42
CA GLN A 64 37.03 -2.39 -0.98
C GLN A 64 36.06 -1.20 -1.04
N THR A 65 35.05 -1.29 -1.90
CA THR A 65 33.88 -0.40 -1.85
C THR A 65 32.66 -1.23 -1.47
N ASN A 66 32.10 -0.94 -0.29
CA ASN A 66 30.85 -1.56 0.17
C ASN A 66 29.67 -0.77 -0.42
N LYS A 67 28.77 -1.44 -1.15
CA LYS A 67 27.47 -0.88 -1.55
C LYS A 67 26.35 -1.60 -0.80
N ILE A 68 25.49 -0.84 -0.12
CA ILE A 68 24.26 -1.33 0.53
C ILE A 68 23.14 -1.15 -0.50
N MET A 69 22.45 -2.23 -0.88
CA MET A 69 21.45 -2.16 -1.96
C MET A 69 19.99 -2.09 -1.51
N TYR A 70 19.63 -2.50 -0.28
CA TYR A 70 18.22 -2.44 0.17
C TYR A 70 18.12 -2.20 1.68
N ASN A 71 17.15 -1.36 2.06
CA ASN A 71 16.82 -0.98 3.44
C ASN A 71 15.41 -1.46 3.76
N VAL A 72 15.27 -2.42 4.68
CA VAL A 72 13.96 -2.80 5.23
C VAL A 72 13.96 -2.39 6.70
N ASP A 73 13.39 -1.22 6.98
CA ASP A 73 13.17 -0.76 8.35
C ASP A 73 12.00 -1.56 8.95
N HIS A 74 12.26 -2.62 9.74
CA HIS A 74 11.21 -3.28 10.52
C HIS A 74 11.69 -3.76 11.89
N PRO A 75 11.12 -3.26 13.01
CA PRO A 75 11.61 -3.55 14.36
C PRO A 75 11.26 -4.96 14.89
N ASN A 76 10.43 -5.75 14.19
CA ASN A 76 9.86 -7.00 14.72
C ASN A 76 10.02 -8.23 13.80
N ILE A 77 10.74 -8.13 12.68
CA ILE A 77 11.00 -9.30 11.84
C ILE A 77 12.13 -10.11 12.50
N THR A 78 11.83 -11.36 12.84
CA THR A 78 12.85 -12.29 13.36
C THR A 78 13.69 -12.83 12.21
N GLN A 79 14.97 -13.11 12.45
CA GLN A 79 15.93 -13.59 11.45
C GLN A 79 15.48 -14.89 10.75
N SER A 80 14.51 -15.62 11.32
CA SER A 80 13.92 -16.85 10.78
C SER A 80 12.88 -16.64 9.67
N GLN A 81 12.49 -15.39 9.37
CA GLN A 81 11.38 -15.06 8.46
C GLN A 81 11.84 -14.45 7.12
N CYS A 82 13.15 -14.22 6.94
CA CYS A 82 13.73 -13.71 5.70
C CYS A 82 14.88 -14.59 5.23
N ALA A 83 14.95 -14.87 3.93
CA ALA A 83 16.08 -15.58 3.31
C ALA A 83 16.51 -14.90 2.02
N VAL A 84 17.80 -14.99 1.68
CA VAL A 84 18.34 -14.50 0.41
C VAL A 84 18.51 -15.67 -0.55
N PHE A 85 17.87 -15.62 -1.72
CA PHE A 85 18.10 -16.57 -2.81
C PHE A 85 18.52 -15.82 -4.07
N ASN A 86 19.62 -16.23 -4.71
CA ASN A 86 20.16 -15.60 -5.93
C ASN A 86 20.32 -14.07 -5.86
N GLY A 87 20.68 -13.54 -4.69
CA GLY A 87 20.88 -12.10 -4.48
C GLY A 87 19.61 -11.30 -4.15
N ASN A 88 18.44 -11.93 -4.12
CA ASN A 88 17.16 -11.32 -3.76
C ASN A 88 16.73 -11.75 -2.36
N CYS A 89 16.16 -10.83 -1.57
CA CYS A 89 15.59 -11.11 -0.26
C CYS A 89 14.13 -11.53 -0.38
N TYR A 90 13.74 -12.56 0.35
CA TYR A 90 12.40 -13.14 0.30
C TYR A 90 11.86 -13.43 1.70
N PHE A 91 10.55 -13.26 1.88
CA PHE A 91 9.87 -13.79 3.04
C PHE A 91 9.77 -15.30 2.94
N VAL A 92 10.14 -15.98 4.03
CA VAL A 92 10.14 -17.44 4.07
C VAL A 92 9.38 -17.99 5.26
N LYS A 93 8.71 -19.12 5.05
CA LYS A 93 8.11 -19.92 6.11
C LYS A 93 8.86 -21.24 6.24
N LYS A 94 9.18 -21.65 7.46
CA LYS A 94 9.73 -22.99 7.71
C LYS A 94 8.68 -24.05 7.36
N VAL A 95 9.08 -25.03 6.58
CA VAL A 95 8.25 -26.18 6.23
C VAL A 95 8.02 -27.01 7.49
N THR A 96 6.76 -27.09 7.95
CA THR A 96 6.40 -27.86 9.15
C THR A 96 5.97 -29.30 8.80
N SER A 97 5.59 -29.58 7.56
CA SER A 97 5.29 -30.94 7.11
C SER A 97 5.46 -31.14 5.59
N CYS A 98 6.04 -32.28 5.22
CA CYS A 98 6.03 -32.78 3.84
C CYS A 98 5.50 -34.21 3.83
N ILE A 99 4.49 -34.47 3.01
CA ILE A 99 4.00 -35.81 2.75
C ILE A 99 4.76 -36.34 1.53
N LYS A 100 5.62 -37.35 1.75
CA LYS A 100 6.19 -38.13 0.64
C LYS A 100 5.06 -38.92 -0.03
N ARG A 101 4.75 -38.62 -1.30
CA ARG A 101 3.95 -39.54 -2.11
C ARG A 101 4.86 -40.67 -2.65
N ARG A 102 4.28 -41.81 -3.01
CA ARG A 102 5.01 -43.03 -3.47
C ARG A 102 5.77 -42.85 -4.79
N SER A 103 5.41 -41.86 -5.59
CA SER A 103 6.26 -41.32 -6.68
C SER A 103 7.10 -40.17 -6.11
N ASN A 104 8.33 -39.93 -6.58
CA ASN A 104 9.32 -38.92 -6.14
C ASN A 104 8.84 -37.46 -5.89
N ASN A 105 7.54 -37.16 -5.94
CA ASN A 105 6.92 -35.90 -5.56
C ASN A 105 6.59 -35.88 -4.07
N SER A 106 7.36 -35.08 -3.32
CA SER A 106 6.99 -34.65 -1.98
C SER A 106 5.94 -33.55 -2.09
N ALA A 107 4.75 -33.75 -1.52
CA ALA A 107 3.79 -32.67 -1.33
C ALA A 107 4.09 -32.02 0.02
N CYS A 108 4.83 -30.92 0.01
CA CYS A 108 5.04 -30.08 1.19
C CYS A 108 3.85 -29.14 1.36
N SER A 109 3.67 -28.57 2.56
CA SER A 109 2.61 -27.58 2.88
C SER A 109 2.72 -26.26 2.09
N CYS A 110 3.44 -26.23 0.97
CA CYS A 110 3.79 -25.04 0.24
C CYS A 110 3.49 -25.23 -1.25
N MET A 111 2.84 -24.24 -1.84
CA MET A 111 2.85 -24.05 -3.29
C MET A 111 4.21 -23.45 -3.65
N SER A 112 5.02 -24.24 -4.37
CA SER A 112 6.32 -23.92 -5.02
C SER A 112 6.74 -22.43 -5.12
N PRO A 113 8.04 -22.05 -5.03
CA PRO A 113 9.24 -22.89 -4.82
C PRO A 113 9.67 -23.00 -3.34
N TYR A 114 10.26 -24.15 -2.99
CA TYR A 114 10.88 -24.41 -1.70
C TYR A 114 12.40 -24.51 -1.86
N TYR A 115 13.14 -23.92 -0.93
CA TYR A 115 14.60 -24.01 -0.87
C TYR A 115 14.99 -24.61 0.48
N GLY A 116 15.46 -25.87 0.47
CA GLY A 116 15.76 -26.62 1.69
C GLY A 116 14.52 -26.82 2.56
N SER A 117 14.56 -26.31 3.79
CA SER A 117 13.47 -26.41 4.79
C SER A 117 12.52 -25.20 4.79
N TYR A 118 12.58 -24.34 3.77
CA TYR A 118 11.87 -23.07 3.73
C TYR A 118 11.10 -22.88 2.42
N CYS A 119 9.93 -22.27 2.54
CA CYS A 119 9.07 -21.94 1.40
C CYS A 119 9.05 -20.45 1.15
N HIS A 120 9.12 -20.08 -0.13
CA HIS A 120 8.89 -18.72 -0.57
C HIS A 120 7.42 -18.35 -0.30
N LEU A 121 7.19 -17.32 0.52
CA LEU A 121 5.85 -16.79 0.74
C LEU A 121 5.56 -15.75 -0.35
N VAL A 122 4.68 -16.12 -1.28
CA VAL A 122 4.04 -15.12 -2.14
C VAL A 122 2.80 -14.63 -1.39
N LEU A 123 2.94 -13.47 -0.75
CA LEU A 123 1.83 -12.80 -0.08
C LEU A 123 1.02 -12.08 -1.14
N SER A 124 -0.31 -12.15 -1.08
CA SER A 124 -1.18 -11.57 -2.09
C SER A 124 -2.11 -10.49 -1.51
N SER A 125 -2.20 -10.40 -0.18
CA SER A 125 -2.99 -9.38 0.51
C SER A 125 -2.52 -9.22 1.96
N CYS A 126 -3.05 -8.21 2.66
CA CYS A 126 -2.85 -8.11 4.11
C CYS A 126 -3.50 -9.26 4.89
N GLU A 127 -4.53 -9.91 4.33
CA GLU A 127 -5.11 -11.11 4.93
C GLU A 127 -4.12 -12.28 4.89
N ASP A 128 -3.39 -12.45 3.78
CA ASP A 128 -2.32 -13.45 3.68
C ASP A 128 -1.16 -13.15 4.64
N VAL A 129 -0.81 -11.86 4.80
CA VAL A 129 0.18 -11.42 5.81
C VAL A 129 -0.29 -11.86 7.19
N LYS A 130 -1.56 -11.61 7.54
CA LYS A 130 -2.13 -11.98 8.83
C LYS A 130 -2.05 -13.49 9.10
N HIS A 131 -2.33 -14.32 8.09
CA HIS A 131 -2.27 -15.78 8.23
C HIS A 131 -0.84 -16.35 8.21
N SER A 132 0.10 -15.61 7.64
CA SER A 132 1.48 -16.08 7.46
C SER A 132 2.40 -15.69 8.60
N MET A 133 2.11 -14.61 9.33
CA MET A 133 2.98 -14.06 10.36
C MET A 133 2.59 -14.49 11.78
N GLU A 134 3.59 -14.81 12.60
CA GLU A 134 3.40 -15.16 14.03
C GLU A 134 3.04 -13.95 14.89
N SER A 135 3.46 -12.75 14.47
CA SER A 135 3.15 -11.48 15.12
C SER A 135 2.66 -10.49 14.07
N LEU A 136 1.49 -9.88 14.32
CA LEU A 136 0.91 -8.88 13.45
C LEU A 136 1.50 -7.52 13.75
N VAL A 137 2.04 -6.88 12.72
CA VAL A 137 2.69 -5.57 12.82
C VAL A 137 2.12 -4.70 11.72
N ASN A 138 1.68 -3.50 12.06
CA ASN A 138 1.27 -2.54 11.04
C ASN A 138 2.50 -2.08 10.26
N GLY A 139 2.38 -1.99 8.94
CA GLY A 139 3.54 -1.62 8.12
C GLY A 139 3.39 -1.92 6.65
N ILE A 140 4.51 -1.74 5.95
CA ILE A 140 4.60 -1.89 4.49
C ILE A 140 4.99 -3.33 4.16
N TYR A 141 4.28 -3.93 3.21
CA TYR A 141 4.48 -5.29 2.74
C TYR A 141 4.51 -5.32 1.21
N SER A 142 5.40 -6.14 0.66
CA SER A 142 5.40 -6.47 -0.76
C SER A 142 4.44 -7.63 -1.02
N VAL A 143 3.52 -7.45 -1.96
CA VAL A 143 2.53 -8.46 -2.34
C VAL A 143 2.46 -8.65 -3.84
N ALA A 144 2.04 -9.84 -4.26
CA ALA A 144 1.73 -10.15 -5.65
C ALA A 144 0.25 -9.89 -5.95
N THR A 145 0.01 -9.13 -7.00
CA THR A 145 -1.32 -8.88 -7.57
C THR A 145 -1.81 -10.11 -8.34
N ILE A 146 -3.11 -10.12 -8.70
CA ILE A 146 -3.69 -11.19 -9.54
C ILE A 146 -3.07 -11.16 -10.94
N SER A 147 -2.72 -9.97 -11.45
CA SER A 147 -2.00 -9.78 -12.70
C SER A 147 -0.52 -10.20 -12.66
N GLY A 148 0.02 -10.51 -11.47
CA GLY A 148 1.38 -11.02 -11.26
C GLY A 148 2.43 -9.95 -10.97
N GLU A 149 2.04 -8.68 -10.93
CA GLU A 149 2.90 -7.57 -10.51
C GLU A 149 3.18 -7.61 -9.01
N ILE A 150 4.40 -7.22 -8.62
CA ILE A 150 4.78 -7.07 -7.21
C ILE A 150 4.66 -5.60 -6.82
N ILE A 151 3.83 -5.31 -5.83
CA ILE A 151 3.57 -3.94 -5.37
C ILE A 151 3.77 -3.79 -3.87
N GLU A 152 3.91 -2.54 -3.42
CA GLU A 152 3.92 -2.19 -2.00
C GLU A 152 2.53 -1.76 -1.53
N ILE A 153 2.10 -2.36 -0.42
CA ILE A 153 0.87 -2.01 0.31
C ILE A 153 1.20 -1.73 1.77
N PHE A 154 0.42 -0.89 2.43
CA PHE A 154 0.45 -0.75 3.88
C PHE A 154 -0.71 -1.54 4.48
N CYS A 155 -0.40 -2.41 5.45
CA CYS A 155 -1.38 -3.17 6.20
C CYS A 155 -1.55 -2.55 7.59
N ASP A 156 -2.77 -2.05 7.86
CA ASP A 156 -3.19 -1.64 9.19
C ASP A 156 -4.10 -2.71 9.80
N PHE A 157 -3.53 -3.50 10.70
CA PHE A 157 -4.22 -4.55 11.44
C PHE A 157 -4.93 -3.97 12.64
N GLN A 158 -6.26 -3.93 12.58
CA GLN A 158 -7.11 -3.53 13.69
C GLN A 158 -7.76 -4.74 14.36
N LYS A 159 -8.48 -4.51 15.47
CA LYS A 159 -9.10 -5.59 16.25
C LYS A 159 -10.15 -6.37 15.46
N THR A 160 -10.92 -5.68 14.61
CA THR A 160 -12.10 -6.23 13.92
C THR A 160 -12.00 -6.17 12.40
N GLN A 161 -10.95 -5.57 11.86
CA GLN A 161 -10.79 -5.36 10.42
C GLN A 161 -9.32 -5.21 10.05
N ILE A 162 -9.00 -5.43 8.77
CA ILE A 162 -7.75 -5.01 8.13
C ILE A 162 -8.05 -3.85 7.21
N ILE A 163 -7.18 -2.86 7.20
CA ILE A 163 -7.21 -1.80 6.20
C ILE A 163 -5.96 -1.89 5.34
N THR A 164 -6.16 -1.98 4.03
CA THR A 164 -5.08 -1.98 3.05
C THR A 164 -5.00 -0.62 2.36
N PHE A 165 -3.83 0.01 2.39
CA PHE A 165 -3.55 1.23 1.62
C PHE A 165 -2.54 0.93 0.52
N ILE A 166 -2.73 1.57 -0.63
CA ILE A 166 -1.90 1.37 -1.83
C ILE A 166 -1.05 2.61 -2.06
N SER A 167 0.25 2.42 -2.26
CA SER A 167 1.16 3.54 -2.54
C SER A 167 0.91 4.11 -3.93
N LYS A 168 1.21 5.40 -4.12
CA LYS A 168 1.09 6.10 -5.41
C LYS A 168 1.86 5.41 -6.53
N GLN A 169 3.04 4.89 -6.21
CA GLN A 169 3.93 4.23 -7.16
C GLN A 169 3.36 2.89 -7.62
N SER A 170 2.62 2.20 -6.75
CA SER A 170 1.98 0.93 -7.08
C SER A 170 0.80 1.09 -8.04
N LEU A 171 0.17 2.27 -8.13
CA LEU A 171 -1.09 2.43 -8.86
C LEU A 171 -0.97 2.10 -10.36
N SER A 172 0.13 2.45 -11.02
CA SER A 172 0.32 2.21 -12.46
C SER A 172 0.41 0.72 -12.84
N TYR A 173 0.61 -0.16 -11.85
CA TYR A 173 0.70 -1.60 -12.04
C TYR A 173 -0.61 -2.32 -11.76
N LEU A 174 -1.64 -1.59 -11.32
CA LEU A 174 -2.88 -2.19 -10.85
C LEU A 174 -4.00 -2.06 -11.85
N THR A 175 -4.80 -3.12 -11.94
CA THR A 175 -6.11 -3.12 -12.59
C THR A 175 -7.23 -3.07 -11.55
N THR A 176 -8.46 -2.77 -11.98
CA THR A 176 -9.63 -2.84 -11.09
C THR A 176 -9.75 -4.23 -10.42
N PRO A 177 -9.62 -5.37 -11.13
CA PRO A 177 -9.57 -6.69 -10.48
C PRO A 177 -8.49 -6.84 -9.40
N ASP A 178 -7.28 -6.31 -9.62
CA ASP A 178 -6.21 -6.35 -8.62
C ASP A 178 -6.60 -5.55 -7.36
N LEU A 179 -7.23 -4.38 -7.53
CA LEU A 179 -7.71 -3.58 -6.41
C LEU A 179 -8.68 -4.36 -5.51
N MET A 180 -9.53 -5.20 -6.11
CA MET A 180 -10.53 -5.98 -5.39
C MET A 180 -9.93 -7.08 -4.50
N GLN A 181 -8.67 -7.45 -4.72
CA GLN A 181 -7.91 -8.38 -3.87
C GLN A 181 -7.63 -7.79 -2.48
N PHE A 182 -7.56 -6.45 -2.37
CA PHE A 182 -7.07 -5.76 -1.18
C PHE A 182 -8.15 -5.32 -0.20
N GLY A 183 -9.43 -5.53 -0.54
CA GLY A 183 -10.54 -5.32 0.37
C GLY A 183 -11.81 -6.01 -0.13
N SER A 184 -12.50 -6.70 0.77
CA SER A 184 -13.77 -7.39 0.47
C SER A 184 -15.00 -6.54 0.78
N ASN A 185 -14.89 -5.57 1.69
CA ASN A 185 -16.00 -4.70 2.06
C ASN A 185 -16.26 -3.64 0.97
N ARG A 186 -17.52 -3.57 0.52
CA ARG A 186 -18.01 -2.59 -0.47
C ARG A 186 -19.06 -1.65 0.08
N THR A 187 -19.42 -1.75 1.35
CA THR A 187 -20.38 -0.83 1.99
C THR A 187 -19.68 0.35 2.64
N ARG A 188 -18.39 0.21 2.96
CA ARG A 188 -17.58 1.23 3.61
C ARG A 188 -16.10 1.15 3.24
N VAL A 189 -15.43 2.28 3.33
CA VAL A 189 -13.98 2.45 3.14
C VAL A 189 -13.42 3.41 4.18
N VAL A 190 -12.11 3.36 4.41
CA VAL A 190 -11.41 4.35 5.24
C VAL A 190 -10.90 5.48 4.35
N LEU A 191 -11.15 6.72 4.77
CA LEU A 191 -10.47 7.89 4.24
C LEU A 191 -9.43 8.35 5.27
N ARG A 192 -8.15 8.05 5.02
CA ARG A 192 -7.07 8.53 5.86
C ARG A 192 -6.65 9.92 5.42
N GLN A 193 -6.59 10.84 6.37
CA GLN A 193 -6.39 12.27 6.16
C GLN A 193 -5.00 12.67 6.67
N ASN A 194 -4.21 13.34 5.84
CA ASN A 194 -2.88 13.83 6.23
C ASN A 194 -2.93 15.29 6.69
N TRP A 195 -3.14 15.53 7.98
CA TRP A 195 -3.07 16.88 8.52
C TRP A 195 -1.62 17.30 8.75
N ILE A 196 -1.36 18.60 8.86
CA ILE A 196 0.00 19.18 8.97
C ILE A 196 0.88 18.50 10.04
N ASN A 197 0.30 17.93 11.11
CA ASN A 197 1.06 17.31 12.21
C ASN A 197 0.52 15.96 12.71
N TYR A 198 -0.52 15.42 12.08
CA TYR A 198 -1.16 14.19 12.53
C TYR A 198 -1.98 13.57 11.41
N GLN A 199 -2.38 12.31 11.58
CA GLN A 199 -3.29 11.64 10.66
C GLN A 199 -4.60 11.27 11.34
N LYS A 200 -5.69 11.28 10.57
CA LYS A 200 -7.04 10.89 11.03
C LYS A 200 -7.66 9.91 10.06
N ASP A 201 -8.46 8.99 10.59
CA ASP A 201 -9.31 8.11 9.79
C ASP A 201 -10.77 8.49 9.97
N SER A 202 -11.48 8.60 8.86
CA SER A 202 -12.94 8.62 8.81
C SER A 202 -13.43 7.43 7.99
N ILE A 203 -14.61 6.92 8.31
CA ILE A 203 -15.28 5.90 7.52
C ILE A 203 -16.25 6.56 6.54
N LEU A 204 -16.06 6.33 5.25
CA LEU A 204 -17.02 6.73 4.23
C LEU A 204 -17.94 5.56 3.89
N SER A 205 -19.23 5.84 3.75
CA SER A 205 -20.23 4.88 3.27
C SER A 205 -21.32 5.58 2.46
N GLN A 206 -22.22 4.80 1.86
CA GLN A 206 -23.45 5.39 1.33
C GLN A 206 -24.25 6.10 2.43
N LEU A 207 -25.10 7.01 1.99
CA LEU A 207 -26.20 7.51 2.82
C LEU A 207 -27.05 6.34 3.33
N THR A 208 -27.66 6.52 4.49
CA THR A 208 -28.51 5.51 5.13
C THR A 208 -29.64 5.06 4.20
N THR A 209 -30.24 6.01 3.46
CA THR A 209 -31.28 5.76 2.45
C THR A 209 -30.82 4.92 1.27
N HIS A 210 -29.52 4.86 0.99
CA HIS A 210 -28.90 4.13 -0.11
C HIS A 210 -27.98 3.00 0.35
N SER A 211 -28.10 2.57 1.62
CA SER A 211 -27.22 1.58 2.25
C SER A 211 -27.19 0.20 1.55
N SER A 212 -28.18 -0.10 0.70
CA SER A 212 -28.21 -1.33 -0.11
C SER A 212 -27.35 -1.26 -1.38
N ILE A 213 -26.90 -0.07 -1.78
CA ILE A 213 -26.07 0.14 -2.97
C ILE A 213 -24.60 0.06 -2.55
N PRO A 214 -23.79 -0.85 -3.10
CA PRO A 214 -22.37 -0.88 -2.77
C PRO A 214 -21.66 0.38 -3.30
N LEU A 215 -20.60 0.80 -2.61
CA LEU A 215 -19.62 1.75 -3.12
C LEU A 215 -18.95 1.16 -4.35
N SER A 216 -18.77 1.99 -5.37
CA SER A 216 -18.11 1.62 -6.63
C SER A 216 -16.66 2.03 -6.58
N ILE A 217 -15.73 1.08 -6.71
CA ILE A 217 -14.30 1.37 -6.66
C ILE A 217 -13.65 0.91 -7.97
N TYR A 218 -12.87 1.76 -8.62
CA TYR A 218 -12.22 1.42 -9.89
C TYR A 218 -10.81 1.99 -9.95
N ILE A 219 -9.97 1.41 -10.81
CA ILE A 219 -8.71 2.02 -11.25
C ILE A 219 -8.89 2.45 -12.70
N ASN A 220 -8.57 3.70 -13.00
CA ASN A 220 -8.58 4.28 -14.35
C ASN A 220 -9.90 4.06 -15.10
N GLY A 221 -11.00 3.95 -14.35
CA GLY A 221 -12.34 3.69 -14.85
C GLY A 221 -13.36 4.30 -13.91
N ILE A 222 -14.59 4.44 -14.38
CA ILE A 222 -15.66 5.12 -13.63
C ILE A 222 -16.99 4.37 -13.63
N GLY A 223 -17.12 3.29 -14.40
CA GLY A 223 -18.42 2.60 -14.54
C GLY A 223 -19.51 3.52 -15.10
N ASN A 224 -20.71 3.49 -14.50
CA ASN A 224 -21.86 4.30 -14.89
C ASN A 224 -21.93 5.64 -14.15
N PHE A 225 -20.79 6.33 -14.01
CA PHE A 225 -20.68 7.62 -13.34
C PHE A 225 -20.29 8.72 -14.34
N LYS A 226 -20.45 9.98 -13.94
CA LYS A 226 -19.90 11.09 -14.72
C LYS A 226 -18.37 11.16 -14.60
N GLU A 227 -17.73 11.58 -15.69
CA GLU A 227 -16.28 11.70 -15.76
C GLU A 227 -15.72 12.71 -14.74
N PRO A 228 -14.49 12.48 -14.25
CA PRO A 228 -13.84 13.37 -13.32
C PRO A 228 -13.51 14.74 -13.93
N ALA A 229 -13.47 15.79 -13.11
CA ALA A 229 -13.21 17.14 -13.61
C ALA A 229 -11.73 17.36 -13.96
N ASN A 230 -10.80 16.81 -13.18
CA ASN A 230 -9.36 17.02 -13.35
C ASN A 230 -8.63 15.80 -13.94
N THR A 231 -8.98 15.43 -15.17
CA THR A 231 -8.31 14.35 -15.92
C THR A 231 -6.83 14.63 -16.22
N VAL A 232 -6.39 15.89 -16.08
CA VAL A 232 -4.98 16.32 -16.22
C VAL A 232 -4.01 15.54 -15.31
N PHE A 233 -4.49 15.04 -14.17
CA PHE A 233 -3.68 14.30 -13.21
C PHE A 233 -3.34 12.86 -13.66
N GLY A 234 -3.93 12.37 -14.76
CA GLY A 234 -3.67 11.04 -15.29
C GLY A 234 -4.39 9.95 -14.51
N ASP A 235 -3.66 8.89 -14.15
CA ASP A 235 -4.20 7.71 -13.47
C ASP A 235 -4.89 8.06 -12.13
N PHE A 236 -5.89 7.25 -11.76
CA PHE A 236 -6.64 7.47 -10.52
C PHE A 236 -7.29 6.20 -9.97
N ILE A 237 -7.54 6.24 -8.66
CA ILE A 237 -8.55 5.39 -8.01
C ILE A 237 -9.84 6.19 -7.93
N PHE A 238 -10.93 5.62 -8.41
CA PHE A 238 -12.28 6.18 -8.32
C PHE A 238 -13.02 5.54 -7.16
N LEU A 239 -13.70 6.35 -6.35
CA LEU A 239 -14.65 5.92 -5.33
C LEU A 239 -15.99 6.62 -5.60
N GLY A 240 -16.95 5.89 -6.16
CA GLY A 240 -18.30 6.35 -6.44
C GLY A 240 -19.33 5.92 -5.39
N PHE A 241 -20.29 6.80 -5.13
CA PHE A 241 -21.43 6.57 -4.25
C PHE A 241 -22.67 6.21 -5.08
N LEU A 242 -23.38 7.20 -5.62
CA LEU A 242 -24.55 6.96 -6.48
C LEU A 242 -24.21 7.09 -7.96
N ASP A 243 -24.56 6.09 -8.74
CA ASP A 243 -24.34 6.09 -10.19
C ASP A 243 -25.44 6.89 -10.93
N LEU A 244 -25.27 7.06 -12.24
CA LEU A 244 -26.21 7.82 -13.06
C LEU A 244 -27.62 7.24 -13.12
N SER A 245 -27.81 5.97 -12.78
CA SER A 245 -29.15 5.35 -12.73
C SER A 245 -29.96 5.77 -11.50
N ASN A 246 -29.28 6.26 -10.46
CA ASN A 246 -29.89 6.66 -9.19
C ASN A 246 -29.93 8.18 -8.99
N ILE A 247 -29.33 8.96 -9.90
CA ILE A 247 -29.27 10.41 -9.81
C ILE A 247 -30.21 11.07 -10.82
N TYR A 248 -31.17 11.86 -10.31
CA TYR A 248 -32.12 12.65 -11.09
C TYR A 248 -32.39 13.99 -10.40
N GLN A 249 -33.23 14.86 -10.97
CA GLN A 249 -33.52 16.15 -10.32
C GLN A 249 -34.19 15.94 -8.97
N ASP A 250 -33.74 16.70 -7.97
CA ASP A 250 -34.29 16.66 -6.61
C ASP A 250 -34.08 15.31 -5.88
N SER A 251 -33.30 14.38 -6.46
CA SER A 251 -32.83 13.18 -5.74
C SER A 251 -31.92 13.58 -4.58
N VAL A 252 -31.94 12.77 -3.51
CA VAL A 252 -31.06 12.95 -2.36
C VAL A 252 -29.71 12.32 -2.69
N ASN A 253 -28.67 13.14 -2.75
CA ASN A 253 -27.30 12.71 -3.03
C ASN A 253 -26.40 13.04 -1.85
N GLY A 254 -25.22 12.43 -1.80
CA GLY A 254 -24.22 12.68 -0.76
C GLY A 254 -23.50 11.41 -0.36
N TYR A 255 -23.00 11.42 0.86
CA TYR A 255 -22.30 10.30 1.47
C TYR A 255 -22.47 10.36 2.99
N ALA A 256 -22.30 9.23 3.65
CA ALA A 256 -22.18 9.20 5.10
C ALA A 256 -20.70 9.19 5.51
N THR A 257 -20.40 9.90 6.60
CA THR A 257 -19.09 9.85 7.27
C THR A 257 -19.30 9.43 8.71
N ASP A 258 -18.62 8.37 9.15
CA ASP A 258 -18.75 7.82 10.50
C ASP A 258 -20.22 7.60 10.94
N SER A 259 -21.04 7.08 10.03
CA SER A 259 -22.49 6.85 10.20
C SER A 259 -23.37 8.10 10.28
N VAL A 260 -22.84 9.28 9.94
CA VAL A 260 -23.61 10.52 9.83
C VAL A 260 -23.80 10.85 8.36
N ASP A 261 -25.06 10.90 7.91
CA ASP A 261 -25.44 11.27 6.54
C ASP A 261 -25.14 12.75 6.28
N ASN A 262 -24.45 13.03 5.17
CA ASN A 262 -24.21 14.38 4.66
C ASN A 262 -24.84 14.47 3.27
N ASP A 263 -26.12 14.78 3.28
CA ASP A 263 -26.95 14.75 2.10
C ASP A 263 -27.32 16.14 1.57
N PHE A 264 -27.83 16.14 0.35
CA PHE A 264 -28.35 17.31 -0.31
C PHE A 264 -29.27 16.96 -1.49
N ALA A 265 -30.18 17.86 -1.83
CA ALA A 265 -30.99 17.74 -3.02
C ALA A 265 -30.20 18.08 -4.30
N ASN A 266 -30.28 17.22 -5.31
CA ASN A 266 -29.67 17.46 -6.61
C ASN A 266 -30.46 18.50 -7.43
N CYS A 267 -30.05 19.77 -7.36
CA CYS A 267 -30.78 20.85 -7.99
C CYS A 267 -30.79 20.89 -9.54
N LYS A 268 -29.92 20.15 -10.24
CA LYS A 268 -29.70 20.31 -11.70
C LYS A 268 -29.34 19.02 -12.45
N GLU A 269 -29.76 17.85 -11.95
CA GLU A 269 -29.51 16.53 -12.57
C GLU A 269 -28.03 16.22 -12.88
N PHE A 270 -27.07 16.89 -12.24
CA PHE A 270 -25.66 16.60 -12.49
C PHE A 270 -25.24 15.37 -11.70
N GLY A 271 -24.94 14.29 -12.42
CA GLY A 271 -24.65 12.96 -11.88
C GLY A 271 -23.26 12.72 -11.30
N HIS A 272 -22.57 13.74 -10.77
CA HIS A 272 -21.29 13.52 -10.08
C HIS A 272 -21.57 13.11 -8.63
N SER A 273 -20.93 12.03 -8.16
CA SER A 273 -21.08 11.51 -6.81
C SER A 273 -19.87 10.64 -6.44
N TYR A 274 -18.71 11.28 -6.27
CA TYR A 274 -17.45 10.54 -6.11
C TYR A 274 -16.35 11.28 -5.36
N PHE A 275 -15.36 10.50 -4.95
CA PHE A 275 -14.01 10.89 -4.57
C PHE A 275 -13.04 10.24 -5.55
N ASN A 276 -12.05 10.99 -6.04
CA ASN A 276 -10.98 10.51 -6.90
C ASN A 276 -9.62 10.76 -6.26
N PHE A 277 -8.74 9.76 -6.38
CA PHE A 277 -7.42 9.76 -5.79
C PHE A 277 -6.37 9.64 -6.89
N TYR A 278 -5.66 10.73 -7.15
CA TYR A 278 -4.63 10.82 -8.18
C TYR A 278 -3.23 10.78 -7.57
N PRO A 279 -2.31 9.93 -8.08
CA PRO A 279 -0.95 9.88 -7.55
C PRO A 279 -0.22 11.19 -7.86
N ASN A 280 -0.57 11.83 -8.98
CA ASN A 280 -0.04 13.11 -9.48
C ASN A 280 1.49 13.21 -9.34
N LEU A 281 2.21 12.18 -9.79
CA LEU A 281 3.67 12.08 -9.65
C LEU A 281 4.42 13.21 -10.35
N GLU A 282 3.80 13.82 -11.36
CA GLU A 282 4.34 14.94 -12.12
C GLU A 282 4.03 16.31 -11.48
N ASN A 283 3.36 16.35 -10.32
CA ASN A 283 2.96 17.58 -9.61
C ASN A 283 2.22 18.58 -10.50
N LYS A 284 1.25 18.09 -11.29
CA LYS A 284 0.41 18.95 -12.11
C LYS A 284 -0.54 19.76 -11.24
N GLU A 285 -0.98 20.88 -11.78
CA GLU A 285 -2.04 21.71 -11.20
C GLU A 285 -3.41 21.27 -11.74
N PRO A 286 -4.48 21.36 -10.93
CA PRO A 286 -5.84 21.09 -11.39
C PRO A 286 -6.27 22.12 -12.46
N THR A 287 -7.08 21.66 -13.42
CA THR A 287 -7.73 22.51 -14.42
C THR A 287 -8.98 23.17 -13.86
N TYR A 288 -9.72 22.46 -13.01
CA TYR A 288 -10.96 22.92 -12.40
C TYR A 288 -10.87 22.80 -10.89
N THR A 289 -11.06 23.92 -10.21
CA THR A 289 -11.21 23.96 -8.77
C THR A 289 -12.36 24.88 -8.41
N THR A 290 -13.16 24.48 -7.44
CA THR A 290 -13.94 25.45 -6.67
C THR A 290 -13.63 25.22 -5.19
N ASN A 291 -13.59 26.31 -4.42
CA ASN A 291 -13.61 26.25 -2.95
C ASN A 291 -15.03 26.47 -2.42
N ALA A 292 -16.03 26.28 -3.29
CA ALA A 292 -17.40 26.69 -3.04
C ALA A 292 -18.31 25.47 -3.15
N SER A 293 -18.76 25.00 -1.99
CA SER A 293 -20.09 24.45 -1.88
C SER A 293 -21.04 25.58 -1.47
N ASN A 294 -22.15 25.73 -2.17
CA ASN A 294 -23.15 26.74 -1.83
C ASN A 294 -24.25 26.18 -0.91
N LYS A 295 -24.32 24.85 -0.68
CA LYS A 295 -25.42 24.22 0.09
C LYS A 295 -25.07 22.96 0.92
N VAL A 296 -23.84 22.44 0.85
CA VAL A 296 -23.44 21.15 1.43
C VAL A 296 -22.10 21.24 2.13
N ASP A 297 -21.94 20.54 3.25
CA ASP A 297 -20.61 20.40 3.83
C ASP A 297 -19.81 19.29 3.13
N ILE A 298 -19.22 19.61 1.97
CA ILE A 298 -18.31 18.70 1.22
C ILE A 298 -17.07 18.31 2.05
N PHE A 299 -16.83 18.99 3.17
CA PHE A 299 -15.74 18.73 4.10
C PHE A 299 -16.22 18.04 5.38
N ALA A 300 -17.43 17.50 5.45
CA ALA A 300 -17.95 16.85 6.66
C ALA A 300 -17.04 15.70 7.17
N TRP A 301 -16.33 15.03 6.25
CA TRP A 301 -15.34 14.01 6.59
C TRP A 301 -14.17 14.56 7.43
N THR A 302 -13.85 15.85 7.34
CA THR A 302 -12.78 16.49 8.12
C THR A 302 -13.17 16.74 9.58
N GLN A 303 -14.47 16.83 9.86
CA GLN A 303 -15.01 17.17 11.18
C GLN A 303 -15.18 15.92 12.05
N THR A 304 -15.31 14.78 11.40
CA THR A 304 -15.43 13.47 12.01
C THR A 304 -14.08 12.75 11.96
N GLY A 305 -14.05 11.49 12.39
CA GLY A 305 -12.85 10.67 12.38
C GLY A 305 -11.99 10.71 13.64
N VAL A 306 -11.14 9.70 13.75
CA VAL A 306 -10.30 9.42 14.92
C VAL A 306 -8.83 9.60 14.55
N THR A 307 -8.07 10.30 15.40
CA THR A 307 -6.61 10.41 15.23
C THR A 307 -5.97 9.05 15.36
N ILE A 308 -5.13 8.68 14.39
CA ILE A 308 -4.47 7.37 14.38
C ILE A 308 -3.20 7.37 15.23
N ALA A 309 -2.77 6.19 15.67
CA ALA A 309 -1.54 6.04 16.43
C ALA A 309 -0.30 6.14 15.52
N ALA A 310 0.85 6.52 16.09
CA ALA A 310 2.10 6.71 15.33
C ALA A 310 2.55 5.46 14.56
N ASN A 311 2.27 4.25 15.05
CA ASN A 311 2.59 3.00 14.36
C ASN A 311 1.60 2.64 13.23
N GLN A 312 0.57 3.46 13.03
CA GLN A 312 -0.39 3.35 11.92
C GLN A 312 -0.17 4.45 10.88
N GLU A 313 0.70 5.43 11.14
CA GLU A 313 0.92 6.54 10.22
C GLU A 313 1.47 6.08 8.88
N LEU A 314 0.86 6.57 7.81
CA LEU A 314 1.34 6.36 6.45
C LEU A 314 2.42 7.38 6.10
N THR A 315 3.34 7.01 5.22
CA THR A 315 4.25 7.98 4.60
C THR A 315 3.53 8.79 3.52
N LEU A 316 4.16 9.87 3.05
CA LEU A 316 3.63 10.72 1.97
C LEU A 316 3.39 9.98 0.64
N ASP A 317 4.00 8.81 0.47
CA ASP A 317 3.84 7.96 -0.71
C ASP A 317 2.45 7.33 -0.82
N TYR A 318 1.61 7.42 0.22
CA TYR A 318 0.24 6.91 0.21
C TYR A 318 -0.83 8.00 0.07
N PHE A 319 -0.46 9.28 0.15
CA PHE A 319 -1.44 10.39 0.19
C PHE A 319 -1.66 11.06 -1.17
N TYR A 320 -2.77 10.75 -1.81
CA TYR A 320 -3.11 11.18 -3.16
C TYR A 320 -3.59 12.63 -3.21
N VAL A 321 -3.39 13.27 -4.37
CA VAL A 321 -4.18 14.45 -4.71
C VAL A 321 -5.63 14.00 -4.86
N THR A 322 -6.54 14.61 -4.12
CA THR A 322 -7.92 14.14 -4.01
C THR A 322 -8.85 15.13 -4.67
N GLU A 323 -9.70 14.67 -5.59
CA GLU A 323 -10.85 15.43 -6.08
C GLU A 323 -12.12 14.88 -5.44
N ILE A 324 -13.01 15.75 -4.99
CA ILE A 324 -14.33 15.39 -4.50
C ILE A 324 -15.33 16.14 -5.36
N HIS A 325 -16.27 15.43 -5.98
CA HIS A 325 -17.27 16.06 -6.82
C HIS A 325 -18.64 15.45 -6.60
N PHE A 326 -19.53 16.31 -6.15
CA PHE A 326 -20.94 16.06 -5.94
C PHE A 326 -21.72 17.07 -6.78
N GLY A 327 -22.43 16.59 -7.79
CA GLY A 327 -23.11 17.43 -8.76
C GLY A 327 -24.30 18.19 -8.17
N GLY A 328 -24.89 19.07 -8.97
CA GLY A 328 -26.10 19.80 -8.62
C GLY A 328 -25.79 20.90 -7.62
N CYS A 329 -26.24 20.69 -6.37
CA CYS A 329 -26.03 21.61 -5.26
C CYS A 329 -24.94 21.19 -4.28
N GLY A 330 -24.21 20.11 -4.55
CA GLY A 330 -23.06 19.67 -3.76
C GLY A 330 -21.87 20.64 -3.91
N GLY A 331 -20.86 20.23 -4.67
CA GLY A 331 -19.67 21.02 -4.92
C GLY A 331 -18.58 20.20 -5.61
N LEU A 332 -17.51 20.90 -6.01
CA LEU A 332 -16.28 20.31 -6.50
C LEU A 332 -15.15 20.86 -5.64
N THR A 333 -14.20 20.03 -5.21
CA THR A 333 -12.98 20.52 -4.56
C THR A 333 -11.81 19.60 -4.86
N THR A 334 -10.60 20.14 -4.76
CA THR A 334 -9.35 19.39 -4.97
C THR A 334 -8.37 19.68 -3.85
N SER A 335 -7.64 18.65 -3.40
CA SER A 335 -6.71 18.79 -2.27
C SER A 335 -5.56 19.75 -2.49
N SER A 336 -5.24 20.10 -3.74
CA SER A 336 -4.24 21.12 -4.08
C SER A 336 -4.53 22.50 -3.49
N TYR A 337 -5.77 22.78 -3.05
CA TYR A 337 -6.16 24.05 -2.44
C TYR A 337 -6.61 23.95 -0.98
N TRP A 338 -6.56 22.77 -0.37
CA TRP A 338 -6.88 22.61 1.04
C TRP A 338 -5.75 23.19 1.89
N ARG A 339 -6.09 23.94 2.94
CA ARG A 339 -5.09 24.65 3.76
C ARG A 339 -4.45 23.79 4.85
N THR A 340 -5.18 22.80 5.35
CA THR A 340 -4.81 22.07 6.57
C THR A 340 -4.60 20.57 6.34
N ILE A 341 -4.92 20.07 5.15
CA ILE A 341 -4.89 18.65 4.80
C ILE A 341 -4.10 18.48 3.50
N ASN A 342 -3.03 17.70 3.57
CA ASN A 342 -2.05 17.47 2.51
C ASN A 342 -2.36 16.15 1.77
N GLY A 343 -3.58 16.02 1.26
CA GLY A 343 -4.06 14.84 0.55
C GLY A 343 -4.71 13.79 1.45
N THR A 344 -5.26 12.76 0.80
CA THR A 344 -5.93 11.64 1.48
C THR A 344 -5.52 10.30 0.88
N ALA A 345 -5.66 9.23 1.65
CA ALA A 345 -5.44 7.87 1.21
C ALA A 345 -6.74 7.07 1.34
N LEU A 346 -7.05 6.27 0.32
CA LEU A 346 -8.17 5.34 0.35
C LEU A 346 -7.72 4.02 0.99
N GLY A 347 -8.31 3.67 2.12
CA GLY A 347 -8.10 2.41 2.82
C GLY A 347 -9.22 1.42 2.51
N LEU A 348 -8.84 0.29 1.92
CA LEU A 348 -9.76 -0.79 1.58
C LEU A 348 -9.93 -1.73 2.78
N ILE A 349 -11.18 -2.04 3.13
CA ILE A 349 -11.51 -2.80 4.35
C ILE A 349 -11.73 -4.28 4.02
N THR A 350 -11.13 -5.15 4.83
CA THR A 350 -11.49 -6.56 4.97
C THR A 350 -11.95 -6.80 6.41
N ASP A 351 -13.20 -7.19 6.59
CA ASP A 351 -13.77 -7.53 7.91
C ASP A 351 -13.40 -8.97 8.32
N PHE A 352 -13.48 -9.25 9.64
CA PHE A 352 -13.23 -10.58 10.22
C PHE A 352 -14.48 -11.23 10.81
#